data_AF-A0A540NK70-F1
#
_entry.id   AF-A0A540NK70-F1
#
_cell.length_a   1.000
_cell.length_b   1.000
_cell.length_c   1.000
_cell.angle_alpha   90.00
_cell.angle_beta   90.00
_cell.angle_gamma   90.00
#
_symmetry.space_group_name_H-M   'P 1'
#
loop_
_entity.id
_entity.type
_entity.pdbx_description
1 polymer ?
#
loop_
_entity_poly.entity_id
_entity_poly.type
_entity_poly.pdbx_seq_one_letter_code
_entity_poly.pdbx_strand_id
1 'polypeptide(L)' 'MLSCVGADRLQTGMRGAFRKPLRTCARVDIGQVLLSVRCKESNKSHAMPSSSFPAAKGSLRAGNEDSLSSAELTM' A
#
# COMPACT_ATOMS: atom_id res chain seq x y z
N MET A 1 -17.75 -15.15 9.04
CA MET A 1 -17.62 -15.72 10.39
C MET A 1 -18.43 -14.82 11.28
N LEU A 2 -19.44 -15.36 11.94
CA LEU A 2 -20.36 -14.57 12.77
C LEU A 2 -19.71 -14.38 14.14
N SER A 3 -19.69 -13.16 14.64
CA SER A 3 -19.01 -12.79 15.89
C SER A 3 -19.93 -12.81 17.12
N CYS A 4 -21.09 -13.48 17.04
CA CYS A 4 -22.11 -13.51 18.09
C CYS A 4 -22.11 -14.81 18.91
N VAL A 5 -22.60 -14.75 20.15
CA VAL A 5 -22.82 -15.92 21.02
C VAL A 5 -23.82 -16.87 20.37
N GLY A 6 -23.48 -18.16 20.26
CA GLY A 6 -24.34 -19.18 19.63
C GLY A 6 -24.21 -19.31 18.12
N ALA A 7 -23.21 -18.67 17.49
CA ALA A 7 -22.94 -18.77 16.05
C ALA A 7 -22.68 -20.20 15.54
N ASP A 8 -22.35 -21.15 16.43
CA ASP A 8 -22.05 -22.55 16.11
C ASP A 8 -23.24 -23.28 15.45
N ARG A 9 -24.48 -22.95 15.83
CA ARG A 9 -25.70 -23.55 15.23
C ARG A 9 -26.03 -23.03 13.83
N LEU A 10 -25.49 -21.86 13.46
CA LEU A 10 -25.78 -21.17 12.18
C LEU A 10 -24.59 -21.20 11.22
N GLN A 11 -23.37 -21.31 11.73
CA GLN A 11 -22.16 -21.32 10.94
C GLN A 11 -21.74 -22.76 10.62
N THR A 12 -21.56 -23.08 9.35
CA THR A 12 -21.08 -24.39 8.88
C THR A 12 -19.60 -24.66 9.14
N GLY A 13 -18.96 -23.85 9.98
CA GLY A 13 -17.51 -23.84 10.21
C GLY A 13 -16.74 -23.59 8.92
N MET A 14 -15.95 -24.59 8.51
CA MET A 14 -15.09 -24.57 7.32
C MET A 14 -15.72 -25.24 6.09
N ARG A 15 -16.94 -25.78 6.18
CA ARG A 15 -17.65 -26.35 5.01
C ARG A 15 -18.02 -25.23 4.04
N GLY A 16 -17.56 -25.32 2.79
CA GLY A 16 -17.81 -24.31 1.75
C GLY A 16 -16.98 -23.04 1.91
N ALA A 17 -15.79 -23.12 2.50
CA ALA A 17 -14.94 -21.96 2.81
C ALA A 17 -14.43 -21.16 1.59
N PHE A 18 -14.74 -21.59 0.35
CA PHE A 18 -14.48 -20.76 -0.82
C PHE A 18 -15.39 -19.53 -0.77
N ARG A 19 -14.77 -18.37 -0.54
CA ARG A 19 -15.49 -17.11 -0.30
C ARG A 19 -15.79 -16.41 -1.62
N LYS A 20 -16.79 -15.54 -1.57
CA LYS A 20 -17.02 -14.52 -2.59
C LYS A 20 -15.81 -13.57 -2.64
N PRO A 21 -15.51 -12.98 -3.81
CA PRO A 21 -14.45 -11.99 -3.93
C PRO A 21 -14.74 -10.82 -2.97
N LEU A 22 -13.75 -10.48 -2.14
CA LEU A 22 -13.87 -9.38 -1.17
C LEU A 22 -13.30 -8.09 -1.74
N ARG A 23 -12.03 -8.11 -2.12
CA ARG A 23 -11.27 -6.97 -2.67
C ARG A 23 -10.18 -7.46 -3.60
N THR A 24 -9.67 -6.55 -4.41
CA THR A 24 -8.46 -6.71 -5.20
C THR A 24 -7.23 -6.39 -4.34
N CYS A 25 -6.14 -7.12 -4.57
CA CYS A 25 -4.83 -6.79 -4.01
C CYS A 25 -3.83 -6.53 -5.15
N ALA A 26 -2.93 -5.58 -4.94
CA ALA A 26 -1.77 -5.40 -5.80
C ALA A 26 -0.67 -6.35 -5.31
N ARG A 27 -0.12 -7.17 -6.21
CA ARG A 27 1.09 -7.95 -5.95
C ARG A 27 2.27 -7.15 -6.48
N VAL A 28 3.29 -6.98 -5.64
CA VAL A 28 4.47 -6.18 -5.93
C VAL A 28 5.71 -6.97 -5.55
N ASP A 29 6.72 -6.90 -6.42
CA ASP A 29 8.03 -7.49 -6.19
C ASP A 29 8.93 -6.51 -5.41
N ILE A 30 10.00 -7.04 -4.80
CA ILE A 30 10.98 -6.22 -4.06
C ILE A 30 11.67 -5.26 -5.04
N GLY A 31 11.70 -3.97 -4.69
CA GLY A 31 12.25 -2.92 -5.55
C GLY A 31 11.28 -2.39 -6.63
N GLN A 32 10.03 -2.87 -6.70
CA GLN A 32 9.04 -2.31 -7.62
C GLN A 32 8.56 -0.93 -7.13
N VAL A 33 8.52 0.04 -8.05
CA VAL A 33 8.00 1.39 -7.76
C VAL A 33 6.49 1.33 -7.56
N LEU A 34 6.03 1.77 -6.40
CA LEU A 34 4.61 1.85 -6.04
C LEU A 34 3.99 3.18 -6.48
N LEU A 35 4.74 4.26 -6.26
CA LEU A 35 4.30 5.62 -6.54
C LEU A 35 5.49 6.42 -7.05
N SER A 36 5.28 7.12 -8.16
CA SER A 36 6.20 8.12 -8.69
C SER A 36 5.50 9.48 -8.71
N VAL A 37 6.11 10.47 -8.08
CA VAL A 37 5.57 11.82 -8.00
C VAL A 37 6.58 12.78 -8.63
N ARG A 38 6.12 13.57 -9.60
CA ARG A 38 6.90 14.66 -10.21
C ARG A 38 6.46 15.98 -9.58
N CYS A 39 7.39 16.71 -8.97
CA CYS A 39 7.11 18.00 -8.36
C CYS A 39 8.16 19.04 -8.72
N LYS A 40 7.73 20.31 -8.78
CA LYS A 40 8.63 21.46 -8.84
C LYS A 40 9.41 21.59 -7.53
N GLU A 41 10.59 22.19 -7.58
CA GLU A 41 11.50 22.37 -6.44
C GLU A 41 10.81 22.91 -5.18
N SER A 42 9.88 23.85 -5.36
CA SER A 42 9.12 24.49 -4.28
C SER A 42 8.30 23.52 -3.42
N ASN A 43 7.86 22.40 -3.98
CA ASN A 43 6.92 21.50 -3.32
C ASN A 43 7.59 20.20 -2.85
N LYS A 44 8.92 20.10 -2.89
CA LYS A 44 9.64 18.88 -2.48
C LYS A 44 9.39 18.49 -1.03
N SER A 45 9.28 19.46 -0.12
CA SER A 45 8.99 19.22 1.30
C SER A 45 7.62 18.58 1.56
N HIS A 46 6.65 18.83 0.66
CA HIS A 46 5.32 18.24 0.71
C HIS A 46 5.21 16.95 -0.10
N ALA A 47 5.96 16.85 -1.19
CA ALA A 47 5.99 15.67 -2.05
C ALA A 47 6.76 14.52 -1.42
N MET A 48 7.81 14.82 -0.65
CA MET A 48 8.45 13.83 0.21
C MET A 48 7.51 13.58 1.40
N PRO A 49 6.99 12.34 1.56
CA PRO A 49 6.16 12.03 2.70
C PRO A 49 6.98 12.32 3.97
N SER A 50 6.46 13.21 4.81
CA SER A 50 6.99 13.40 6.15
C SER A 50 7.02 12.05 6.85
N SER A 51 8.01 11.87 7.73
CA SER A 51 8.37 10.64 8.47
C SER A 51 7.22 9.91 9.21
N SER A 52 5.98 10.38 9.11
CA SER A 52 4.77 9.80 9.68
C SER A 52 3.92 8.99 8.69
N PHE A 53 4.23 8.93 7.39
CA PHE A 53 3.63 7.89 6.54
C PHE A 53 4.09 6.54 7.09
N PRO A 54 3.17 5.62 7.46
CA PRO A 54 3.53 4.36 8.08
C PRO A 54 4.44 3.60 7.12
N ALA A 55 5.73 3.61 7.46
CA ALA A 55 6.78 3.02 6.69
C ALA A 55 6.53 1.51 6.60
N ALA A 56 5.91 1.09 5.52
CA ALA A 56 6.18 -0.24 4.98
C ALA A 56 7.59 -0.20 4.38
N LYS A 57 8.62 -0.14 5.24
CA LYS A 57 10.07 -0.34 5.02
C LYS A 57 10.65 -0.05 3.62
N GLY A 58 10.17 0.97 2.93
CA GLY A 58 10.54 1.24 1.55
C GLY A 58 11.73 2.18 1.42
N SER A 59 12.62 1.92 0.47
CA SER A 59 13.70 2.84 0.12
C SER A 59 13.17 3.95 -0.80
N LEU A 60 13.42 5.21 -0.46
CA LEU A 60 13.06 6.38 -1.28
C LEU A 60 14.27 6.78 -2.12
N ARG A 61 14.09 6.87 -3.44
CA ARG A 61 15.10 7.43 -4.35
C ARG A 61 14.58 8.77 -4.89
N ALA A 62 15.34 9.83 -4.64
CA ALA A 62 15.10 11.15 -5.22
C ALA A 62 16.07 11.34 -6.40
N GLY A 63 15.53 11.34 -7.62
CA GLY A 63 16.26 11.66 -8.84
C GLY A 63 16.02 13.11 -9.24
N ASN A 64 17.09 13.89 -9.40
CA ASN A 64 17.02 15.24 -9.96
C ASN A 64 17.45 15.17 -11.43
N GLU A 65 16.50 14.81 -12.31
CA GLU A 65 16.70 14.86 -13.75
C GLU A 65 15.69 15.87 -14.29
N ASP A 66 16.19 16.94 -14.91
CA ASP A 66 15.43 18.03 -15.56
C ASP A 66 14.56 18.93 -14.67
N SER A 67 15.15 19.74 -13.77
CA SER A 67 14.47 20.84 -13.02
C SER A 67 13.18 20.46 -12.23
N LEU A 68 12.84 19.18 -12.20
CA LEU A 68 11.71 18.54 -11.55
C LEU A 68 12.29 17.39 -10.73
N SER A 69 11.96 17.35 -9.44
CA SER A 69 12.36 16.22 -8.60
C SER A 69 11.36 15.09 -8.80
N SER A 70 11.88 13.93 -9.18
CA SER A 70 11.13 12.69 -9.20
C SER A 70 11.43 11.94 -7.91
N ALA A 71 10.39 11.68 -7.11
CA ALA A 71 10.47 10.83 -5.93
C ALA A 71 9.80 9.49 -6.23
N GLU A 72 10.55 8.41 -6.09
CA GLU A 72 10.05 7.04 -6.25
C GLU A 72 10.01 6.32 -4.91
N LEU A 73 8.84 5.78 -4.57
CA LEU A 73 8.65 4.91 -3.41
C LEU A 73 8.74 3.45 -3.85
N THR A 74 9.75 2.73 -3.36
CA THR A 74 9.95 1.29 -3.60
C THR A 74 9.79 0.51 -2.30
N MET A 75 9.35 -0.75 -2.38
CA MET A 75 9.32 -1.69 -1.24
C MET A 75 10.64 -2.44 -1.06
#